data_AF-A0A7M7K1D2-F1
#
_entry.id   AF-A0A7M7K1D2-F1
#
_cell.length_a   1.000
_cell.length_b   1.000
_cell.length_c   1.000
_cell.angle_alpha   90.00
_cell.angle_beta   90.00
_cell.angle_gamma   90.00
#
_symmetry.space_group_name_H-M   'P 1'
#
loop_
_entity.id
_entity.type
_entity.pdbx_description
1 polymer ?
#
loop_
_entity_poly.entity_id
_entity_poly.type
_entity_poly.pdbx_seq_one_letter_code
_entity_poly.pdbx_strand_id
1 'polypeptide(L)'
;MSVVFSSRLTSVNRLRKCTQMPQMRKSKLAPKKQPSQFAMDHFDAFYSKVFGLDAWRSMRIALLSKKKYCAVVNPFAVTEELIERLRSIGCREIVGRPTNVDTWDASPEVQMTDLPLPMPDIMPNEEDAVFDDSSRFIRKGNTEPLLSFVPATEIVAQEEIIDEGQYFNFLQPEGDSELAMKTHKPLPALPLHVYTFPRGVISDFPSPKKTTNGLFEYYLMDAASLLPVVALGLEPGDDFADFCAAPGGKTLAVAFTQKTHSSRRSMLK
;
A
#
# COMPACT_ATOMS: atom_id res chain seq x y z
N MET A 1 63.28 43.23 -73.15
CA MET A 1 63.68 42.92 -71.77
C MET A 1 62.42 42.85 -70.91
N SER A 2 62.41 41.89 -69.99
CA SER A 2 61.56 41.80 -68.79
C SER A 2 60.29 40.93 -68.84
N VAL A 3 60.54 39.65 -68.49
CA VAL A 3 59.91 38.81 -67.45
C VAL A 3 58.38 38.69 -67.38
N VAL A 4 57.94 37.45 -67.56
CA VAL A 4 56.65 36.84 -67.25
C VAL A 4 56.32 36.93 -65.76
N PHE A 5 55.09 37.33 -65.40
CA PHE A 5 54.46 36.84 -64.18
C PHE A 5 53.03 36.37 -64.46
N SER A 6 52.86 35.06 -64.30
CA SER A 6 51.60 34.33 -64.28
C SER A 6 51.06 34.33 -62.86
N SER A 7 49.77 34.60 -62.68
CA SER A 7 49.02 34.07 -61.55
C SER A 7 47.53 33.98 -61.90
N ARG A 8 47.09 32.73 -62.05
CA ARG A 8 45.69 32.29 -62.16
C ARG A 8 45.05 32.20 -60.77
N LEU A 9 43.74 32.49 -60.73
CA LEU A 9 42.73 32.07 -59.74
C LEU A 9 42.98 32.57 -58.30
N THR A 10 42.01 32.92 -57.46
CA THR A 10 40.58 32.63 -57.43
C THR A 10 39.89 33.63 -56.52
N SER A 11 38.71 34.04 -56.99
CA SER A 11 37.54 34.45 -56.23
C SER A 11 37.51 33.98 -54.76
N VAL A 12 37.29 34.97 -53.87
CA VAL A 12 36.44 34.89 -52.68
C VAL A 12 36.80 33.79 -51.68
N ASN A 13 37.69 34.10 -50.74
CA ASN A 13 37.76 33.36 -49.46
C ASN A 13 38.42 34.18 -48.33
N ARG A 14 38.02 35.44 -48.18
CA ARG A 14 38.41 36.25 -47.02
C ARG A 14 37.20 37.02 -46.49
N LEU A 15 36.26 36.29 -45.87
CA LEU A 15 35.25 36.76 -44.89
C LEU A 15 34.23 35.64 -44.60
N ARG A 16 34.68 34.54 -43.99
CA ARG A 16 33.77 33.59 -43.29
C ARG A 16 34.42 33.10 -42.01
N LYS A 17 34.69 34.02 -41.08
CA LYS A 17 35.09 33.66 -39.70
C LYS A 17 34.34 34.43 -38.61
N CYS A 18 33.20 35.07 -38.93
CA CYS A 18 32.45 35.83 -37.92
C CYS A 18 30.91 35.64 -37.98
N THR A 19 30.42 34.50 -38.48
CA THR A 19 28.98 34.18 -38.46
C THR A 19 28.75 32.68 -38.25
N GLN A 20 29.44 32.06 -37.30
CA GLN A 20 28.89 30.86 -36.67
C GLN A 20 28.13 31.34 -35.43
N MET A 21 26.81 31.47 -35.57
CA MET A 21 25.94 31.57 -34.40
C MET A 21 26.25 30.37 -33.49
N PRO A 22 26.34 30.56 -32.17
CA PRO A 22 26.50 29.43 -31.26
C PRO A 22 25.33 28.49 -31.50
N GLN A 23 25.63 27.23 -31.87
CA GLN A 23 24.60 26.21 -31.98
C GLN A 23 23.84 26.20 -30.66
N MET A 24 22.55 26.53 -30.69
CA MET A 24 21.69 26.39 -29.53
C MET A 24 21.77 24.95 -29.06
N ARG A 25 22.42 24.74 -27.91
CA ARG A 25 22.31 23.49 -27.17
C ARG A 25 20.86 23.39 -26.72
N LYS A 26 20.05 22.66 -27.49
CA LYS A 26 18.71 22.26 -27.05
C LYS A 26 18.89 21.55 -25.70
N SER A 27 18.39 22.14 -24.62
CA SER A 27 18.38 21.49 -23.30
C SER A 27 17.58 20.20 -23.44
N LYS A 28 18.22 19.05 -23.21
CA LYS A 28 17.48 17.78 -23.13
C LYS A 28 16.42 17.96 -22.05
N LEU A 29 15.15 17.79 -22.41
CA LEU A 29 14.07 17.79 -21.42
C LEU A 29 14.40 16.72 -20.38
N ALA A 30 14.37 17.09 -19.10
CA ALA A 30 14.59 16.15 -18.02
C ALA A 30 13.61 14.96 -18.16
N PRO A 31 14.06 13.72 -17.92
CA PRO A 31 13.19 12.56 -18.02
C PRO A 31 12.00 12.72 -17.06
N LYS A 32 10.79 12.39 -17.54
CA LYS A 32 9.59 12.43 -16.71
C LYS A 32 9.71 11.38 -15.60
N LYS A 33 9.51 11.79 -14.34
CA LYS A 33 9.43 10.88 -13.20
C LYS A 33 8.21 9.96 -13.36
N GLN A 34 8.37 8.69 -12.99
CA GLN A 34 7.27 7.73 -12.92
C GLN A 34 6.49 7.91 -11.61
N PRO A 35 5.18 7.57 -11.55
CA PRO A 35 4.39 7.64 -10.31
C PRO A 35 5.02 6.90 -9.12
N SER A 36 5.65 5.75 -9.39
CA SER A 36 6.39 4.98 -8.38
C SER A 36 7.57 5.75 -7.78
N GLN A 37 8.23 6.61 -8.57
CA GLN A 37 9.31 7.46 -8.09
C GLN A 37 8.77 8.57 -7.18
N PHE A 38 7.63 9.18 -7.53
CA PHE A 38 6.98 10.14 -6.65
C PHE A 38 6.56 9.51 -5.31
N ALA A 39 6.00 8.29 -5.35
CA ALA A 39 5.67 7.56 -4.14
C ALA A 39 6.92 7.27 -3.28
N MET A 40 8.03 6.86 -3.91
CA MET A 40 9.28 6.60 -3.18
C MET A 40 9.89 7.88 -2.59
N ASP A 41 9.89 8.99 -3.32
CA ASP A 41 10.37 10.28 -2.83
C ASP A 41 9.55 10.73 -1.61
N HIS A 42 8.23 10.52 -1.64
CA HIS A 42 7.34 10.79 -0.51
C HIS A 42 7.62 9.87 0.68
N PHE A 43 7.77 8.56 0.44
CA PHE A 43 8.12 7.59 1.48
C PHE A 43 9.46 7.91 2.15
N ASP A 44 10.47 8.28 1.35
CA ASP A 44 11.78 8.68 1.85
C ASP A 44 11.70 9.96 2.70
N ALA A 45 10.84 10.93 2.33
CA ALA A 45 10.65 12.16 3.10
C ALA A 45 9.85 11.97 4.40
N PHE A 46 8.85 11.08 4.40
CA PHE A 46 7.95 10.86 5.54
C PHE A 46 8.47 9.79 6.49
N TYR A 47 8.72 8.57 6.01
CA TYR A 47 9.04 7.42 6.87
C TYR A 47 10.44 7.46 7.48
N SER A 48 11.38 8.19 6.87
CA SER A 48 12.68 8.45 7.49
C SER A 48 12.57 9.24 8.79
N LYS A 49 11.56 10.12 8.90
CA LYS A 49 11.27 10.89 10.12
C LYS A 49 10.51 10.07 11.15
N VAL A 50 9.52 9.27 10.71
CA VAL A 50 8.66 8.47 11.60
C VAL A 50 9.43 7.33 12.27
N PHE A 51 10.24 6.60 11.50
CA PHE A 51 10.92 5.40 11.99
C PHE A 51 12.42 5.59 12.26
N GLY A 52 12.97 6.76 11.93
CA GLY A 52 14.40 7.00 11.93
C GLY A 52 15.10 6.42 10.70
N LEU A 53 16.28 6.96 10.38
CA LEU A 53 16.99 6.68 9.13
C LEU A 53 17.42 5.22 8.99
N ASP A 54 17.91 4.60 10.06
CA ASP A 54 18.46 3.24 10.00
C ASP A 54 17.36 2.17 9.84
N ALA A 55 16.27 2.29 10.59
CA ALA A 55 15.12 1.39 10.44
C ALA A 55 14.44 1.59 9.07
N TRP A 56 14.27 2.84 8.63
CA TRP A 56 13.69 3.15 7.32
C TRP A 56 14.50 2.54 6.18
N ARG A 57 15.84 2.61 6.21
CA ARG A 57 16.69 1.98 5.18
C ARG A 57 16.42 0.48 5.05
N SER A 58 16.25 -0.23 6.17
CA SER A 58 15.90 -1.65 6.15
C SER A 58 14.52 -1.90 5.54
N MET A 59 13.51 -1.14 5.97
CA MET A 59 12.14 -1.24 5.43
C MET A 59 12.07 -0.91 3.94
N ARG A 60 12.79 0.13 3.50
CA ARG A 60 12.88 0.53 2.11
C ARG A 60 13.47 -0.56 1.23
N ILE A 61 14.54 -1.23 1.68
CA ILE A 61 15.10 -2.39 0.98
C ILE A 61 14.05 -3.50 0.89
N ALA A 62 13.31 -3.78 1.95
CA ALA A 62 12.25 -4.79 1.95
C ALA A 62 11.09 -4.43 0.99
N LEU A 63 10.67 -3.16 0.94
CA LEU A 63 9.63 -2.66 0.03
C LEU A 63 10.02 -2.80 -1.46
N LEU A 64 11.31 -2.64 -1.76
CA LEU A 64 11.88 -2.79 -3.10
C LEU A 64 12.28 -4.23 -3.42
N SER A 65 12.18 -5.14 -2.46
CA SER A 65 12.48 -6.55 -2.62
C SER A 65 11.23 -7.35 -2.96
N LYS A 66 11.45 -8.59 -3.40
CA LYS A 66 10.36 -9.54 -3.63
C LYS A 66 9.60 -9.81 -2.33
N LYS A 67 8.27 -9.67 -2.39
CA LYS A 67 7.39 -9.95 -1.25
C LYS A 67 7.38 -11.43 -0.90
N LYS A 68 7.28 -11.73 0.39
CA LYS A 68 7.14 -13.08 0.90
C LYS A 68 5.67 -13.41 1.14
N TYR A 69 5.25 -14.58 0.66
CA TYR A 69 3.87 -15.04 0.79
C TYR A 69 3.76 -16.14 1.86
N CYS A 70 2.54 -16.38 2.30
CA CYS A 70 2.14 -17.60 2.99
C CYS A 70 1.03 -18.31 2.20
N ALA A 71 0.99 -19.63 2.32
CA ALA A 71 -0.11 -20.47 1.85
C ALA A 71 -1.10 -20.68 3.00
N VAL A 72 -2.28 -20.09 2.87
CA VAL A 72 -3.43 -20.34 3.75
C VAL A 72 -4.19 -21.53 3.19
N VAL A 73 -4.12 -22.66 3.89
CA VAL A 73 -4.77 -23.90 3.43
C VAL A 73 -6.28 -23.72 3.47
N ASN A 74 -6.94 -24.16 2.40
CA ASN A 74 -8.38 -24.11 2.28
C ASN A 74 -9.04 -25.19 3.16
N PRO A 75 -9.80 -24.85 4.21
CA PRO A 75 -10.46 -25.81 5.11
C PRO A 75 -11.48 -26.73 4.42
N PHE A 76 -11.97 -26.35 3.24
CA PHE A 76 -12.90 -27.14 2.43
C PHE A 76 -12.21 -28.17 1.54
N ALA A 77 -10.87 -28.17 1.48
CA ALA A 77 -10.05 -28.94 0.56
C ALA A 77 -8.79 -29.51 1.24
N VAL A 78 -8.82 -29.68 2.56
CA VAL A 78 -7.66 -30.19 3.32
C VAL A 78 -7.47 -31.67 3.07
N THR A 79 -6.24 -32.04 2.70
CA THR A 79 -5.78 -33.43 2.55
C THR A 79 -4.38 -33.55 3.16
N GLU A 80 -4.05 -34.70 3.75
CA GLU A 80 -2.71 -34.97 4.29
C GLU A 80 -1.62 -34.83 3.22
N GLU A 81 -1.89 -35.26 1.98
CA GLU A 81 -0.98 -35.11 0.85
C GLU A 81 -0.58 -33.64 0.58
N LEU A 82 -1.52 -32.71 0.77
CA LEU A 82 -1.24 -31.27 0.60
C LEU A 82 -0.28 -30.79 1.70
N ILE A 83 -0.54 -31.17 2.95
CA ILE A 83 0.28 -30.80 4.10
C ILE A 83 1.70 -31.36 3.92
N GLU A 84 1.82 -32.62 3.52
CA GLU A 84 3.10 -33.27 3.27
C GLU A 84 3.85 -32.60 2.10
N ARG A 85 3.17 -32.24 1.01
CA ARG A 85 3.78 -31.47 -0.08
C ARG A 85 4.30 -30.10 0.36
N LEU A 86 3.54 -29.37 1.17
CA LEU A 86 3.99 -28.06 1.68
C LEU A 86 5.20 -28.22 2.61
N ARG A 87 5.23 -29.27 3.43
CA ARG A 87 6.38 -29.59 4.28
C ARG A 87 7.60 -30.04 3.46
N SER A 88 7.41 -30.82 2.40
CA SER A 88 8.51 -31.34 1.57
C SER A 88 9.21 -30.27 0.74
N ILE A 89 8.50 -29.20 0.35
CA ILE A 89 9.13 -28.01 -0.26
C ILE A 89 9.86 -27.12 0.77
N GLY A 90 9.80 -27.47 2.07
CA GLY A 90 10.49 -26.76 3.15
C GLY A 90 9.66 -25.66 3.82
N CYS A 91 8.35 -25.58 3.58
CA CYS A 91 7.50 -24.68 4.34
C CYS A 91 7.27 -25.19 5.77
N ARG A 92 7.09 -24.25 6.68
CA ARG A 92 6.72 -24.51 8.07
C ARG A 92 5.37 -23.86 8.37
N GLU A 93 4.60 -24.54 9.19
CA GLU A 93 3.35 -23.99 9.70
C GLU A 93 3.65 -22.83 10.65
N ILE A 94 3.03 -21.68 10.42
CA ILE A 94 3.04 -20.55 11.34
C ILE A 94 2.01 -20.89 12.41
N VAL A 95 2.45 -21.60 13.45
CA VAL A 95 1.60 -21.89 14.59
C VAL A 95 1.36 -20.58 15.33
N GLY A 96 0.13 -20.09 15.36
CA GLY A 96 -0.30 -19.04 16.29
C GLY A 96 -0.33 -19.51 17.75
N ARG A 97 0.37 -20.60 18.10
CA ARG A 97 0.46 -21.22 19.41
C ARG A 97 1.95 -21.30 19.76
N PRO A 98 2.49 -20.47 20.65
CA PRO A 98 3.79 -20.67 21.25
C PRO A 98 3.74 -22.00 21.98
N THR A 99 4.73 -22.83 21.71
CA THR A 99 4.86 -24.19 22.22
C THR A 99 5.13 -24.27 23.73
N ASN A 100 4.95 -23.20 24.49
CA ASN A 100 5.51 -23.09 25.85
C ASN A 100 4.78 -22.13 26.81
N VAL A 101 3.47 -21.91 26.67
CA VAL A 101 2.72 -21.07 27.62
C VAL A 101 1.36 -21.70 27.93
N ASP A 102 1.21 -22.23 29.15
CA ASP A 102 -0.03 -22.83 29.68
C ASP A 102 -1.15 -21.80 29.95
N THR A 103 -0.91 -20.52 29.69
CA THR A 103 -1.87 -19.43 29.87
C THR A 103 -2.24 -18.82 28.51
N TRP A 104 -3.16 -19.47 27.79
CA TRP A 104 -3.81 -18.94 26.58
C TRP A 104 -5.27 -18.53 26.84
N ASP A 105 -5.58 -18.11 28.07
CA ASP A 105 -6.78 -17.33 28.35
C ASP A 105 -6.52 -15.87 27.96
N ALA A 106 -6.73 -15.57 26.67
CA ALA A 106 -6.53 -14.25 26.09
C ALA A 106 -7.88 -13.64 25.68
N SER A 107 -8.77 -13.42 26.66
CA SER A 107 -9.88 -12.50 26.46
C SER A 107 -9.29 -11.10 26.20
N PRO A 108 -9.72 -10.38 25.14
CA PRO A 108 -9.22 -9.04 24.88
C PRO A 108 -9.58 -8.10 26.04
N GLU A 109 -8.69 -7.16 26.33
CA GLU A 109 -9.06 -5.99 27.11
C GLU A 109 -10.00 -5.14 26.24
N VAL A 110 -11.27 -5.04 26.65
CA VAL A 110 -12.28 -4.22 25.97
C VAL A 110 -12.32 -2.86 26.65
N GLN A 111 -12.00 -1.81 25.90
CA GLN A 111 -12.20 -0.43 26.34
C GLN A 111 -13.29 0.17 25.46
N MET A 112 -14.32 0.73 26.08
CA MET A 112 -15.24 1.60 25.35
C MET A 112 -14.49 2.90 25.09
N THR A 113 -14.40 3.26 23.82
CA THR A 113 -13.78 4.52 23.39
C THR A 113 -14.77 5.28 22.56
N ASP A 114 -14.84 6.59 22.81
CA ASP A 114 -15.52 7.51 21.90
C ASP A 114 -14.96 7.34 20.50
N LEU A 115 -15.80 7.52 19.47
CA LEU A 115 -15.32 7.51 18.10
C LEU A 115 -14.16 8.51 17.97
N PRO A 116 -13.06 8.13 17.29
CA PRO A 116 -11.98 9.05 17.05
C PRO A 116 -12.55 10.30 16.40
N LEU A 117 -12.19 11.47 16.93
CA LEU A 117 -12.59 12.75 16.36
C LEU A 117 -12.37 12.68 14.84
N PRO A 118 -13.31 13.18 14.02
CA PRO A 118 -13.10 13.25 12.58
C PRO A 118 -11.71 13.83 12.34
N MET A 119 -10.95 13.23 11.40
CA MET A 119 -9.64 13.79 11.05
C MET A 119 -9.87 15.29 10.90
N PRO A 120 -9.09 16.15 11.60
CA PRO A 120 -9.34 17.57 11.54
C PRO A 120 -9.33 17.91 10.05
N ASP A 121 -10.48 18.37 9.55
CA ASP A 121 -10.46 19.14 8.33
C ASP A 121 -9.37 20.17 8.58
N ILE A 122 -8.44 20.28 7.62
CA ILE A 122 -7.53 21.41 7.63
C ILE A 122 -8.48 22.58 7.45
N MET A 123 -8.96 23.14 8.58
CA MET A 123 -9.77 24.33 8.60
C MET A 123 -8.97 25.30 7.73
N PRO A 124 -9.55 25.83 6.64
CA PRO A 124 -8.87 26.88 5.93
C PRO A 124 -8.53 27.90 7.01
N ASN A 125 -7.24 28.20 7.20
CA ASN A 125 -6.83 29.23 8.13
C ASN A 125 -7.74 30.43 7.85
N GLU A 126 -8.55 30.85 8.83
CA GLU A 126 -9.31 32.10 8.78
C GLU A 126 -8.37 33.32 8.87
N GLU A 127 -7.15 33.19 8.35
CA GLU A 127 -6.37 34.34 7.98
C GLU A 127 -6.93 34.78 6.64
N ASP A 128 -7.42 36.02 6.57
CA ASP A 128 -7.70 36.74 5.34
C ASP A 128 -6.42 36.79 4.48
N ALA A 129 -6.08 35.67 3.85
CA ALA A 129 -4.94 35.52 3.01
C ALA A 129 -5.28 36.26 1.73
N VAL A 130 -4.75 37.48 1.63
CA VAL A 130 -4.68 38.21 0.37
C VAL A 130 -4.19 37.23 -0.69
N PHE A 131 -5.07 36.92 -1.65
CA PHE A 131 -4.84 35.92 -2.68
C PHE A 131 -3.67 36.37 -3.56
N ASP A 132 -2.46 35.91 -3.26
CA ASP A 132 -1.27 36.13 -4.08
C ASP A 132 -1.20 35.06 -5.17
N ASP A 133 -1.53 35.50 -6.39
CA ASP A 133 -1.53 34.71 -7.63
C ASP A 133 -0.14 34.18 -8.01
N SER A 134 0.92 34.60 -7.30
CA SER A 134 2.29 34.11 -7.49
C SER A 134 2.46 32.61 -7.14
N SER A 135 1.54 32.05 -6.34
CA SER A 135 1.51 30.63 -5.96
C SER A 135 1.01 29.69 -7.07
N ARG A 136 0.38 30.21 -8.14
CA ARG A 136 -0.05 29.41 -9.30
C ARG A 136 1.11 28.83 -10.12
N PHE A 137 2.32 29.36 -9.96
CA PHE A 137 3.49 28.84 -10.65
C PHE A 137 4.17 27.76 -9.82
N ILE A 138 3.91 26.49 -10.17
CA ILE A 138 4.72 25.37 -9.69
C ILE A 138 6.16 25.58 -10.17
N ARG A 139 7.03 26.04 -9.27
CA ARG A 139 8.48 26.02 -9.51
C ARG A 139 8.90 24.56 -9.63
N LYS A 140 9.39 24.20 -10.82
CA LYS A 140 9.82 22.85 -11.17
C LYS A 140 10.92 22.39 -10.20
N GLY A 141 10.56 21.63 -9.16
CA GLY A 141 11.49 21.16 -8.14
C GLY A 141 10.92 20.97 -6.72
N ASN A 142 9.77 21.57 -6.38
CA ASN A 142 9.15 21.36 -5.06
C ASN A 142 8.23 20.14 -5.07
N THR A 143 8.50 19.19 -4.18
CA THR A 143 7.62 18.05 -3.87
C THR A 143 6.65 18.46 -2.76
N GLU A 144 5.61 19.20 -3.13
CA GLU A 144 4.46 19.36 -2.23
C GLU A 144 3.68 18.03 -2.16
N PRO A 145 3.10 17.69 -1.00
CA PRO A 145 2.32 16.46 -0.82
C PRO A 145 1.11 16.42 -1.78
N LEU A 146 0.67 15.19 -2.10
CA LEU A 146 -0.45 14.85 -3.01
C LEU A 146 -1.84 15.39 -2.57
N LEU A 147 -1.88 16.32 -1.63
CA LEU A 147 -3.07 16.97 -1.09
C LEU A 147 -3.38 18.31 -1.79
N SER A 148 -2.57 18.75 -2.76
CA SER A 148 -2.89 19.95 -3.53
C SER A 148 -3.98 19.66 -4.55
N PHE A 149 -5.20 20.03 -4.16
CA PHE A 149 -6.38 20.14 -5.03
C PHE A 149 -6.04 20.95 -6.28
N VAL A 150 -6.35 20.42 -7.47
CA VAL A 150 -6.25 21.12 -8.75
C VAL A 150 -7.67 21.48 -9.18
N PRO A 151 -8.10 22.74 -9.05
CA PRO A 151 -9.44 23.14 -9.49
C PRO A 151 -9.54 23.08 -11.01
N ALA A 152 -10.74 22.74 -11.50
CA ALA A 152 -11.07 22.78 -12.93
C ALA A 152 -10.85 24.20 -13.49
N THR A 153 -10.21 24.28 -14.66
CA THR A 153 -9.68 25.54 -15.21
C THR A 153 -10.70 26.53 -15.78
N GLU A 154 -12.00 26.24 -15.75
CA GLU A 154 -13.03 27.21 -16.11
C GLU A 154 -14.26 27.01 -15.22
N ILE A 155 -14.54 28.01 -14.38
CA ILE A 155 -15.78 28.05 -13.59
C ILE A 155 -16.84 28.67 -14.50
N VAL A 156 -17.78 27.87 -15.01
CA VAL A 156 -19.02 28.41 -15.58
C VAL A 156 -19.82 28.93 -14.39
N ALA A 157 -19.79 30.24 -14.18
CA ALA A 157 -20.41 30.90 -13.04
C ALA A 157 -21.94 30.75 -13.10
N GLN A 158 -22.46 29.67 -12.51
CA GLN A 158 -23.83 29.56 -11.99
C GLN A 158 -24.01 28.35 -11.07
N GLU A 159 -23.02 28.06 -10.22
CA GLU A 159 -23.20 27.09 -9.15
C GLU A 159 -23.65 27.84 -7.89
N GLU A 160 -24.89 27.58 -7.45
CA GLU A 160 -25.32 27.88 -6.08
C GLU A 160 -24.24 27.32 -5.15
N ILE A 161 -23.75 28.15 -4.23
CA ILE A 161 -22.84 27.69 -3.19
C ILE A 161 -23.65 26.72 -2.33
N ILE A 162 -23.54 25.43 -2.63
CA ILE A 162 -24.11 24.37 -1.81
C ILE A 162 -23.22 24.29 -0.57
N ASP A 163 -23.79 24.56 0.59
CA ASP A 163 -23.14 24.33 1.88
C ASP A 163 -22.94 22.81 2.05
N GLU A 164 -21.78 22.32 1.63
CA GLU A 164 -21.39 20.91 1.74
C GLU A 164 -21.41 20.41 3.19
N GLY A 165 -21.32 21.31 4.19
CA GLY A 165 -21.46 20.98 5.59
C GLY A 165 -22.80 20.31 5.92
N GLN A 166 -23.89 20.78 5.31
CA GLN A 166 -25.21 20.15 5.47
C GLN A 166 -25.28 18.78 4.80
N TYR A 167 -24.55 18.57 3.70
CA TYR A 167 -24.49 17.29 3.01
C TYR A 167 -23.74 16.25 3.84
N PHE A 168 -22.64 16.59 4.51
CA PHE A 168 -21.84 15.63 5.28
C PHE A 168 -22.28 15.44 6.74
N ASN A 169 -23.27 16.19 7.23
CA ASN A 169 -23.78 16.05 8.60
C ASN A 169 -24.26 14.63 8.95
N PHE A 170 -24.68 13.81 7.98
CA PHE A 170 -25.04 12.41 8.23
C PHE A 170 -23.84 11.49 8.57
N LEU A 171 -22.62 11.91 8.25
CA LEU A 171 -21.39 11.19 8.61
C LEU A 171 -20.92 11.52 10.03
N GLN A 172 -21.45 12.60 10.63
CA GLN A 172 -21.16 12.90 12.01
C GLN A 172 -21.81 11.81 12.86
N PRO A 173 -21.03 11.10 13.68
CA PRO A 173 -21.62 10.11 14.56
C PRO A 173 -22.59 10.80 15.50
N GLU A 174 -23.77 10.22 15.69
CA GLU A 174 -24.66 10.62 16.76
C GLU A 174 -23.87 10.59 18.07
N GLY A 175 -24.01 11.63 18.90
CA GLY A 175 -23.12 11.93 20.02
C GLY A 175 -22.94 10.85 21.09
N ASP A 176 -23.70 9.74 20.99
CA ASP A 176 -23.67 8.59 21.89
C ASP A 176 -23.14 7.29 21.22
N SER A 177 -22.55 7.37 20.03
CA SER A 177 -22.01 6.20 19.33
C SER A 177 -20.70 5.70 19.97
N GLU A 178 -20.78 4.73 20.87
CA GLU A 178 -19.62 4.08 21.49
C GLU A 178 -19.04 2.95 20.61
N LEU A 179 -17.71 2.91 20.45
CA LEU A 179 -17.01 1.82 19.78
C LEU A 179 -16.21 0.99 20.79
N ALA A 180 -16.45 -0.32 20.80
CA ALA A 180 -15.67 -1.25 21.61
C ALA A 180 -14.30 -1.51 20.97
N MET A 181 -13.25 -0.90 21.52
CA MET A 181 -11.88 -1.19 21.12
C MET A 181 -11.37 -2.44 21.85
N LYS A 182 -11.05 -3.49 21.09
CA LYS A 182 -10.47 -4.74 21.62
C LYS A 182 -8.95 -4.69 21.51
N THR A 183 -8.26 -4.74 22.64
CA THR A 183 -6.79 -4.86 22.70
C THR A 183 -6.39 -6.28 23.06
N HIS A 184 -5.63 -6.94 22.18
CA HIS A 184 -5.15 -8.31 22.39
C HIS A 184 -3.68 -8.33 22.82
N LYS A 185 -3.39 -8.96 23.96
CA LYS A 185 -2.03 -9.23 24.48
C LYS A 185 -2.02 -10.59 25.21
N PRO A 186 -1.62 -11.72 24.58
CA PRO A 186 -1.12 -11.90 23.22
C PRO A 186 -2.22 -11.89 22.13
N LEU A 187 -1.82 -11.89 20.86
CA LEU A 187 -2.76 -12.10 19.75
C LEU A 187 -3.44 -13.47 19.87
N PRO A 188 -4.74 -13.56 19.52
CA PRO A 188 -5.47 -14.82 19.60
C PRO A 188 -4.94 -15.83 18.60
N ALA A 189 -5.16 -17.11 18.89
CA ALA A 189 -4.67 -18.20 18.06
C ALA A 189 -5.43 -18.19 16.74
N LEU A 190 -4.70 -18.17 15.62
CA LEU A 190 -5.32 -18.30 14.31
C LEU A 190 -5.78 -19.76 14.11
N PRO A 191 -7.09 -20.04 13.94
CA PRO A 191 -7.61 -21.40 13.75
C PRO A 191 -7.48 -21.84 12.28
N LEU A 192 -6.37 -21.48 11.63
CA LEU A 192 -6.08 -21.78 10.22
C LEU A 192 -4.73 -22.48 10.10
N HIS A 193 -4.63 -23.39 9.13
CA HIS A 193 -3.36 -23.97 8.72
C HIS A 193 -2.68 -23.01 7.74
N VAL A 194 -1.60 -22.37 8.19
CA VAL A 194 -0.87 -21.37 7.41
C VAL A 194 0.59 -21.76 7.28
N TYR A 195 1.09 -21.87 6.06
CA TYR A 195 2.45 -22.30 5.78
C TYR A 195 3.28 -21.16 5.17
N THR A 196 4.52 -20.99 5.62
CA THR A 196 5.48 -20.06 5.01
C THR A 196 6.87 -20.68 4.96
N PHE A 197 7.70 -20.24 4.02
CA PHE A 197 9.11 -20.59 4.04
C PHE A 197 9.81 -19.99 5.28
N PRO A 198 10.86 -20.60 5.85
CA PRO A 198 11.63 -20.03 6.95
C PRO A 198 12.24 -18.65 6.64
N ARG A 199 12.65 -17.91 7.67
CA ARG A 199 13.34 -16.63 7.50
C ARG A 199 14.61 -16.83 6.65
N GLY A 200 14.85 -15.94 5.69
CA GLY A 200 15.99 -16.00 4.76
C GLY A 200 15.75 -16.84 3.50
N VAL A 201 14.70 -17.67 3.46
CA VAL A 201 14.33 -18.42 2.25
C VAL A 201 13.38 -17.58 1.39
N ILE A 202 13.75 -17.39 0.12
CA ILE A 202 13.03 -16.55 -0.88
C ILE A 202 12.37 -17.37 -2.00
N SER A 203 12.23 -18.68 -1.80
CA SER A 203 11.56 -19.59 -2.71
C SER A 203 10.10 -19.20 -2.94
N ASP A 204 9.61 -19.45 -4.16
CA ASP A 204 8.18 -19.28 -4.47
C ASP A 204 7.39 -20.53 -4.11
N PHE A 205 6.12 -20.30 -3.79
CA PHE A 205 5.16 -21.37 -3.76
C PHE A 205 4.83 -21.83 -5.19
N PRO A 206 4.56 -23.13 -5.39
CA PRO A 206 3.93 -23.57 -6.62
C PRO A 206 2.54 -22.93 -6.77
N SER A 207 2.01 -22.92 -7.99
CA SER A 207 0.64 -22.46 -8.21
C SER A 207 -0.36 -23.38 -7.48
N PRO A 208 -1.38 -22.83 -6.79
CA PRO A 208 -2.41 -23.63 -6.14
C PRO A 208 -3.12 -24.55 -7.14
N LYS A 209 -3.25 -25.83 -6.78
CA LYS A 209 -3.99 -26.80 -7.58
C LYS A 209 -5.46 -26.79 -7.19
N LYS A 210 -6.33 -27.19 -8.14
CA LYS A 210 -7.73 -27.44 -7.86
C LYS A 210 -7.92 -28.90 -7.44
N THR A 211 -8.73 -29.09 -6.42
CA THR A 211 -9.24 -30.40 -6.01
C THR A 211 -10.28 -30.92 -7.00
N THR A 212 -10.72 -32.17 -6.82
CA THR A 212 -11.83 -32.79 -7.58
C THR A 212 -13.11 -31.98 -7.53
N ASN A 213 -13.33 -31.24 -6.44
CA ASN A 213 -14.50 -30.37 -6.24
C ASN A 213 -14.33 -28.98 -6.88
N GLY A 214 -13.24 -28.74 -7.64
CA GLY A 214 -12.95 -27.48 -8.31
C GLY A 214 -12.42 -26.37 -7.39
N LEU A 215 -12.28 -26.63 -6.08
CA LEU A 215 -11.75 -25.69 -5.10
C LEU A 215 -10.22 -25.70 -5.08
N PHE A 216 -9.60 -24.53 -4.91
CA PHE A 216 -8.16 -24.45 -4.72
C PHE A 216 -7.74 -24.99 -3.36
N GLU A 217 -6.60 -25.69 -3.33
CA GLU A 217 -6.02 -26.31 -2.12
C GLU A 217 -5.58 -25.27 -1.07
N TYR A 218 -5.06 -24.13 -1.51
CA TYR A 218 -4.60 -23.04 -0.64
C TYR A 218 -4.66 -21.70 -1.38
N TYR A 219 -4.63 -20.63 -0.61
CA TYR A 219 -4.59 -19.25 -1.10
C TYR A 219 -3.26 -18.59 -0.72
N LEU A 220 -2.60 -17.95 -1.68
CA LEU A 220 -1.34 -17.23 -1.47
C LEU A 220 -1.63 -15.77 -1.14
N MET A 221 -1.14 -15.31 0.02
CA MET A 221 -1.28 -13.91 0.44
C MET A 221 -0.11 -13.47 1.32
N ASP A 222 -0.03 -12.17 1.59
CA ASP A 222 0.88 -11.65 2.61
C ASP A 222 0.42 -12.14 3.99
N ALA A 223 1.30 -12.76 4.76
CA ALA A 223 0.99 -13.26 6.10
C ALA A 223 0.51 -12.14 7.03
N ALA A 224 1.01 -10.91 6.86
CA ALA A 224 0.54 -9.77 7.64
C ALA A 224 -0.94 -9.43 7.38
N SER A 225 -1.49 -9.81 6.22
CA SER A 225 -2.91 -9.60 5.90
C SER A 225 -3.85 -10.51 6.68
N LEU A 226 -3.35 -11.49 7.44
CA LEU A 226 -4.14 -12.30 8.37
C LEU A 226 -4.30 -11.62 9.74
N LEU A 227 -3.40 -10.70 10.11
CA LEU A 227 -3.43 -10.06 11.43
C LEU A 227 -4.74 -9.29 11.71
N PRO A 228 -5.34 -8.53 10.75
CA PRO A 228 -6.63 -7.91 10.98
C PRO A 228 -7.75 -8.94 11.23
N VAL A 229 -7.72 -10.06 10.52
CA VAL A 229 -8.72 -11.15 10.68
C VAL A 229 -8.59 -11.80 12.05
N VAL A 230 -7.36 -11.99 12.52
CA VAL A 230 -7.07 -12.49 13.87
C VAL A 230 -7.52 -11.49 14.93
N ALA A 231 -7.20 -10.20 14.76
CA ALA A 231 -7.49 -9.15 15.71
C ALA A 231 -8.99 -8.84 15.84
N LEU A 232 -9.80 -9.13 14.80
CA LEU A 232 -11.26 -9.04 14.90
C LEU A 232 -11.82 -10.03 15.94
N GLY A 233 -11.13 -11.16 16.17
CA GLY A 233 -11.53 -12.15 17.18
C GLY A 233 -12.93 -12.71 16.92
N LEU A 234 -13.26 -13.02 15.66
CA LEU A 234 -14.58 -13.46 15.24
C LEU A 234 -15.00 -14.78 15.91
N GLU A 235 -16.20 -14.80 16.47
CA GLU A 235 -16.80 -15.98 17.08
C GLU A 235 -17.97 -16.54 16.24
N PRO A 236 -18.31 -17.83 16.40
CA PRO A 236 -19.45 -18.41 15.68
C PRO A 236 -20.77 -17.78 16.14
N GLY A 237 -21.42 -17.05 15.23
CA GLY A 237 -22.66 -16.31 15.49
C GLY A 237 -22.51 -14.81 15.29
N ASP A 238 -21.29 -14.31 15.13
CA ASP A 238 -21.03 -12.90 14.83
C ASP A 238 -21.51 -12.51 13.43
N ASP A 239 -22.14 -11.34 13.34
CA ASP A 239 -22.39 -10.66 12.08
C ASP A 239 -21.10 -9.98 11.59
N PHE A 240 -20.71 -10.25 10.35
CA PHE A 240 -19.47 -9.75 9.76
C PHE A 240 -19.75 -8.97 8.47
N ALA A 241 -19.10 -7.82 8.32
CA ALA A 241 -19.14 -7.00 7.11
C ALA A 241 -17.72 -6.64 6.65
N ASP A 242 -17.46 -6.76 5.36
CA ASP A 242 -16.22 -6.33 4.70
C ASP A 242 -16.51 -5.16 3.76
N PHE A 243 -16.31 -3.94 4.23
CA PHE A 243 -16.62 -2.71 3.48
C PHE A 243 -15.72 -2.51 2.24
N CYS A 244 -14.54 -3.13 2.22
CA CYS A 244 -13.55 -3.01 1.15
C CYS A 244 -13.08 -4.39 0.68
N ALA A 245 -14.04 -5.24 0.32
CA ALA A 245 -13.78 -6.66 0.12
C ALA A 245 -12.85 -6.97 -1.07
N ALA A 246 -12.91 -6.22 -2.17
CA ALA A 246 -12.15 -6.57 -3.38
C ALA A 246 -10.61 -6.49 -3.16
N PRO A 247 -9.81 -7.50 -3.56
CA PRO A 247 -10.16 -8.69 -4.35
C PRO A 247 -10.63 -9.93 -3.56
N GLY A 248 -10.74 -9.85 -2.22
CA GLY A 248 -11.43 -10.86 -1.39
C GLY A 248 -10.55 -11.68 -0.45
N GLY A 249 -9.24 -11.41 -0.37
CA GLY A 249 -8.32 -12.25 0.42
C GLY A 249 -8.60 -12.27 1.93
N LYS A 250 -9.03 -11.13 2.49
CA LYS A 250 -9.39 -11.01 3.91
C LYS A 250 -10.75 -11.65 4.19
N THR A 251 -11.73 -11.38 3.33
CA THR A 251 -13.04 -12.04 3.34
C THR A 251 -12.92 -13.56 3.29
N LEU A 252 -12.02 -14.09 2.44
CA LEU A 252 -11.75 -15.51 2.33
C LEU A 252 -11.15 -16.08 3.62
N ALA A 253 -10.19 -15.37 4.22
CA ALA A 253 -9.60 -15.78 5.50
C ALA A 253 -10.64 -15.82 6.63
N VAL A 254 -11.60 -14.88 6.65
CA VAL A 254 -12.75 -14.90 7.58
C VAL A 254 -13.61 -16.15 7.35
N ALA A 255 -13.99 -16.44 6.10
CA ALA A 255 -14.78 -17.63 5.78
C ALA A 255 -14.07 -18.94 6.18
N PHE A 256 -12.75 -19.01 5.98
CA PHE A 256 -11.94 -20.14 6.42
C PHE A 256 -11.98 -20.31 7.95
N THR A 257 -11.86 -19.22 8.70
CA THR A 257 -11.92 -19.21 10.17
C THR A 257 -13.28 -19.72 10.66
N GLN A 258 -14.38 -19.23 10.10
CA GLN A 258 -15.73 -19.67 10.48
C GLN A 258 -15.95 -21.17 10.19
N LYS A 259 -15.41 -21.68 9.08
CA LYS A 259 -15.51 -23.11 8.73
C LYS A 259 -14.74 -23.99 9.72
N THR A 260 -13.54 -23.60 10.13
CA THR A 260 -12.73 -24.40 11.06
C THR A 260 -13.36 -24.43 12.46
N HIS A 261 -13.98 -23.35 12.93
CA HIS A 261 -14.75 -23.34 14.18
C HIS A 261 -15.95 -24.30 14.15
N SER A 262 -16.68 -24.34 13.02
CA SER A 262 -17.82 -25.26 12.85
C SER A 262 -17.39 -26.74 12.93
N SER A 263 -16.25 -27.10 12.32
CA SER A 263 -15.73 -28.47 12.37
C SER A 263 -15.28 -28.89 13.79
N ARG A 264 -14.75 -27.96 14.60
CA ARG A 264 -14.35 -28.27 15.99
C ARG A 264 -15.55 -28.54 16.90
N ARG A 265 -16.68 -27.85 16.70
CA ARG A 265 -17.91 -28.09 17.48
C ARG A 265 -18.56 -29.45 17.19
N SER A 266 -18.41 -30.01 15.98
CA SER A 266 -18.96 -31.34 15.67
C SER A 266 -18.13 -32.51 16.19
N MET A 267 -16.85 -32.29 16.56
CA MET A 267 -16.00 -33.30 17.19
C MET A 267 -16.15 -33.36 18.72
N LEU A 268 -16.79 -32.35 19.33
CA LEU A 268 -17.01 -32.24 20.77
C LEU A 268 -18.44 -32.65 21.21
N LYS A 269 -19.28 -33.05 20.26
CA LYS A 269 -20.61 -33.65 20.49
C LYS A 269 -20.55 -35.12 20.13
#